data_AF-A0A9D3WCX7-F1
#
_entry.id   AF-A0A9D3WCX7-F1
#
_cell.length_a   1.000
_cell.length_b   1.000
_cell.length_c   1.000
_cell.angle_alpha   90.00
_cell.angle_beta   90.00
_cell.angle_gamma   90.00
#
_symmetry.space_group_name_H-M   'P 1'
#
loop_
_entity.id
_entity.type
_entity.pdbx_description
1 polymer ?
#
loop_
_entity_poly.entity_id
_entity_poly.type
_entity_poly.pdbx_seq_one_letter_code
_entity_poly.pdbx_strand_id
1 'polypeptide(L)'
;MASLKALGVDRFHVKFYQANWNINGTLSETFIPTIGMRQRNPLSPYMFILRMECLGDLIEATTGQKLWKPLMLYRRGPGVSHLFFADDIVLFCKANEK
;
A
#
# COMPACT_ATOMS: atom_id res chain seq x y z
N MET A 1 -25.18 16.69 13.98
CA MET A 1 -24.00 17.31 14.62
C MET A 1 -24.03 16.95 16.09
N ALA A 2 -23.25 15.94 16.50
CA ALA A 2 -22.87 15.62 17.88
C ALA A 2 -21.87 14.46 17.81
N SER A 3 -20.58 14.75 17.92
CA SER A 3 -19.52 13.74 18.02
C SER A 3 -19.23 13.52 19.50
N LEU A 4 -19.79 12.46 20.08
CA LEU A 4 -19.41 12.04 21.43
C LEU A 4 -18.10 11.24 21.34
N LYS A 5 -17.01 11.86 21.78
CA LYS A 5 -15.71 11.18 21.96
C LYS A 5 -15.71 10.51 23.33
N ALA A 6 -15.90 9.18 23.37
CA ALA A 6 -15.57 8.38 24.56
C ALA A 6 -14.16 7.79 24.44
N LEU A 7 -13.36 7.93 25.51
CA LEU A 7 -11.95 7.57 25.64
C LEU A 7 -11.77 6.05 25.82
N GLY A 8 -10.88 5.44 25.04
CA GLY A 8 -10.41 4.05 25.20
C GLY A 8 -9.04 3.98 25.90
N VAL A 9 -8.73 2.83 26.49
CA VAL A 9 -7.74 2.62 27.57
C VAL A 9 -6.26 2.63 27.12
N ASP A 10 -5.99 2.67 25.83
CA ASP A 10 -4.72 2.27 25.19
C ASP A 10 -3.95 3.42 24.52
N ARG A 11 -4.41 4.67 24.63
CA ARG A 11 -3.73 5.93 24.21
C ARG A 11 -3.25 6.03 22.74
N PHE A 12 -3.42 5.00 21.91
CA PHE A 12 -3.13 5.02 20.47
C PHE A 12 -4.25 4.34 19.67
N HIS A 13 -5.46 4.91 19.66
CA HIS A 13 -6.48 4.52 18.69
C HIS A 13 -7.12 5.72 18.00
N VAL A 14 -6.80 5.85 16.71
CA VAL A 14 -7.58 6.63 15.75
C VAL A 14 -8.92 5.89 15.58
N LYS A 15 -10.00 6.41 16.18
CA LYS A 15 -11.35 5.90 15.90
C LYS A 15 -11.74 6.29 14.48
N PHE A 16 -11.57 5.35 13.55
CA PHE A 16 -12.04 5.50 12.18
C PHE A 16 -13.55 5.39 12.17
N TYR A 17 -14.23 6.42 11.66
CA TYR A 17 -15.68 6.57 11.68
C TYR A 17 -16.42 5.29 11.25
N GLN A 18 -17.37 4.91 12.10
CA GLN A 18 -18.43 3.96 11.86
C GLN A 18 -19.33 4.53 10.77
N ALA A 19 -19.25 4.01 9.54
CA ALA A 19 -20.02 4.54 8.42
C ALA A 19 -21.22 3.63 8.16
N ASN A 20 -22.40 4.08 8.56
CA ASN A 20 -23.66 3.49 8.13
C ASN A 20 -23.98 4.10 6.75
N TRP A 21 -24.14 3.27 5.72
CA TRP A 21 -24.59 3.75 4.41
C TRP A 21 -26.10 3.93 4.40
N ASN A 22 -26.59 5.03 3.84
CA ASN A 22 -28.00 5.20 3.56
C ASN A 22 -28.31 4.56 2.20
N ILE A 23 -29.03 3.44 2.22
CA ILE A 23 -29.50 2.75 1.04
C ILE A 23 -31.01 2.97 0.99
N ASN A 24 -31.48 3.75 0.01
CA ASN A 24 -32.90 4.02 -0.25
C ASN A 24 -33.69 4.54 0.97
N GLY A 25 -33.07 5.37 1.83
CA GLY A 25 -33.69 5.94 3.03
C GLY A 25 -33.50 5.11 4.30
N THR A 26 -32.96 3.90 4.18
CA THR A 26 -32.66 3.00 5.31
C THR A 26 -31.17 3.03 5.63
N LEU A 27 -30.86 3.25 6.92
CA LEU A 27 -29.49 3.19 7.42
C LEU A 27 -29.05 1.72 7.53
N SER A 28 -27.97 1.36 6.81
CA SER A 28 -27.34 0.05 6.90
C SER A 28 -26.74 -0.17 8.29
N GLU A 29 -26.63 -1.45 8.67
CA GLU A 29 -25.84 -1.86 9.82
C GLU A 29 -24.40 -1.36 9.69
N THR A 30 -23.81 -1.09 10.85
CA THR A 30 -22.41 -0.72 10.94
C THR A 30 -21.54 -1.87 10.46
N PHE A 31 -20.69 -1.57 9.49
CA PHE A 31 -19.60 -2.46 9.13
C PHE A 31 -18.26 -1.88 9.60
N ILE A 32 -17.39 -2.77 10.12
CA ILE A 32 -15.99 -2.45 10.43
C ILE A 32 -15.17 -2.92 9.22
N PRO A 33 -14.52 -2.02 8.46
CA PRO A 33 -13.66 -2.43 7.37
C PRO A 33 -12.47 -3.23 7.93
N THR A 34 -12.32 -4.47 7.47
CA THR A 34 -11.27 -5.39 7.95
C THR A 34 -9.99 -5.30 7.12
N ILE A 35 -10.06 -4.71 5.92
CA ILE A 35 -8.97 -4.74 4.93
C ILE A 35 -8.77 -3.34 4.33
N GLY A 36 -7.56 -2.80 4.49
CA GLY A 36 -7.11 -1.58 3.81
C GLY A 36 -6.89 -0.37 4.75
N MET A 37 -5.89 0.44 4.41
CA MET A 37 -5.74 1.78 4.99
C MET A 37 -6.78 2.70 4.37
N ARG A 38 -7.72 3.24 5.15
CA ARG A 38 -8.69 4.22 4.63
C ARG A 38 -7.98 5.51 4.22
N GLN A 39 -8.22 5.97 2.99
CA GLN A 39 -7.70 7.17 2.29
C GLN A 39 -7.91 8.54 2.99
N ARG A 40 -8.19 8.56 4.28
CA ARG A 40 -8.43 9.79 5.06
C ARG A 40 -7.58 9.86 6.34
N ASN A 41 -6.65 8.93 6.50
CA ASN A 41 -5.65 8.99 7.56
C ASN A 41 -4.42 9.74 7.05
N PRO A 42 -4.01 10.87 7.65
CA PRO A 42 -2.80 11.59 7.25
C PRO A 42 -1.52 10.74 7.31
N LEU A 43 -1.51 9.63 8.06
CA LEU A 43 -0.37 8.71 8.15
C LEU A 43 -0.32 7.62 7.06
N SER A 44 -1.45 7.35 6.40
CA SER A 44 -1.52 6.26 5.41
C SER A 44 -0.59 6.45 4.19
N PRO A 45 -0.37 7.66 3.66
CA PRO A 45 0.58 7.86 2.56
C PRO A 45 2.03 7.57 2.96
N TYR A 46 2.42 7.95 4.19
CA TYR A 46 3.77 7.71 4.70
C TYR A 46 4.05 6.22 4.86
N MET A 47 3.11 5.48 5.43
CA MET A 47 3.24 4.02 5.57
C MET A 47 3.28 3.30 4.23
N PHE A 48 2.60 3.84 3.20
CA PHE A 48 2.70 3.32 1.85
C PHE A 48 4.09 3.54 1.26
N ILE A 49 4.64 4.75 1.34
CA ILE A 49 5.99 5.07 0.86
C ILE A 49 7.04 4.16 1.51
N LEU A 50 7.00 4.02 2.84
CA LEU A 50 7.95 3.17 3.57
C LEU A 50 7.88 1.70 3.13
N ARG A 51 6.66 1.19 2.86
CA ARG A 51 6.51 -0.18 2.35
C ARG A 51 7.06 -0.34 0.94
N MET A 52 6.86 0.65 0.09
CA MET A 52 7.37 0.63 -1.29
C MET A 52 8.90 0.70 -1.30
N GLU A 53 9.50 1.51 -0.43
CA GLU A 53 10.96 1.59 -0.25
C GLU A 53 11.53 0.22 0.18
N CYS A 54 11.00 -0.38 1.25
CA CYS A 54 11.44 -1.71 1.69
C CYS A 54 11.25 -2.80 0.62
N LEU A 55 10.18 -2.70 -0.19
CA LEU A 55 9.96 -3.62 -1.30
C LEU A 55 11.01 -3.44 -2.40
N GLY A 56 11.37 -2.19 -2.72
CA GLY A 56 12.42 -1.86 -3.69
C GLY A 56 13.77 -2.45 -3.28
N ASP A 57 14.15 -2.28 -2.02
CA ASP A 57 15.38 -2.84 -1.45
C ASP A 57 15.42 -4.37 -1.57
N LEU A 58 14.29 -5.03 -1.31
CA LEU A 58 14.20 -6.49 -1.43
C LEU A 58 14.40 -6.94 -2.89
N ILE A 59 13.80 -6.25 -3.84
CA ILE A 59 13.96 -6.54 -5.28
C ILE A 59 15.42 -6.32 -5.70
N GLU A 60 16.07 -5.26 -5.23
CA GLU A 60 17.48 -5.01 -5.52
C GLU A 60 18.39 -6.08 -4.92
N ALA A 61 18.14 -6.51 -3.68
CA ALA A 61 18.86 -7.60 -3.05
C ALA A 61 18.76 -8.91 -3.86
N THR A 62 17.58 -9.26 -4.37
CA THR A 62 17.41 -10.44 -5.23
C THR A 62 18.07 -10.30 -6.61
N THR A 63 18.18 -9.07 -7.11
CA THR A 63 18.91 -8.75 -8.34
C THR A 63 20.41 -8.96 -8.14
N GLY A 64 20.97 -8.53 -7.00
CA GLY A 64 22.37 -8.79 -6.63
C GLY A 64 22.70 -10.28 -6.50
N GLN A 65 21.73 -11.08 -6.03
CA GLN A 65 21.84 -12.55 -5.96
C GLN A 65 21.68 -13.25 -7.32
N LYS A 66 21.45 -12.50 -8.42
CA LYS A 66 21.20 -13.02 -9.77
C LYS A 66 19.93 -13.90 -9.90
N LEU A 67 19.06 -13.88 -8.90
CA LEU A 67 17.75 -14.55 -8.92
C LEU A 67 16.76 -13.78 -9.78
N TRP A 68 16.86 -12.44 -9.75
CA TRP A 68 16.09 -11.54 -10.59
C TRP A 68 16.98 -10.92 -11.66
N LYS A 69 16.55 -10.95 -12.93
CA LYS A 69 17.27 -10.31 -14.04
C LYS A 69 16.55 -9.03 -14.45
N PRO A 70 17.14 -7.84 -14.20
CA PRO A 70 16.53 -6.56 -14.53
C PRO A 70 16.55 -6.30 -16.03
N LEU A 71 15.71 -5.37 -16.49
CA LEU A 71 15.74 -4.86 -17.85
C LEU A 71 16.95 -3.92 -18.02
N MET A 72 17.86 -4.28 -18.93
CA MET A 72 19.00 -3.44 -19.27
C MET A 72 18.58 -2.43 -20.35
N LEU A 73 18.68 -1.13 -20.07
CA LEU A 73 18.32 -0.09 -21.04
C LEU A 73 19.24 -0.07 -22.28
N TYR A 74 20.51 -0.44 -22.09
CA TYR A 74 21.48 -0.69 -23.15
C TYR A 74 22.60 -1.62 -22.65
N ARG A 75 23.50 -2.08 -23.53
CA ARG A 75 24.48 -3.17 -23.28
C ARG A 75 25.37 -2.98 -22.02
N ARG A 76 25.58 -1.75 -21.55
CA ARG A 76 26.33 -1.41 -20.33
C ARG A 76 25.60 -0.36 -19.48
N GLY A 77 24.29 -0.28 -19.63
CA GLY A 77 23.47 0.71 -18.93
C GLY A 77 23.05 0.28 -17.55
N PRO A 78 22.40 1.18 -16.81
CA PRO A 78 21.73 0.80 -15.58
C PRO A 78 20.63 -0.23 -15.88
N GLY A 79 20.51 -1.21 -14.98
CA GLY A 79 19.43 -2.18 -14.99
C GLY A 79 18.24 -1.63 -14.22
N VAL A 80 17.05 -1.73 -14.81
CA VAL A 80 15.78 -1.34 -14.18
C VAL A 80 15.03 -2.62 -13.80
N SER A 81 14.77 -2.82 -12.51
CA SER A 81 14.02 -3.98 -11.99
C SER A 81 12.56 -3.64 -11.68
N HIS A 82 12.27 -2.41 -11.23
CA HIS A 82 10.93 -1.99 -10.84
C HIS A 82 10.73 -0.47 -11.02
N LEU A 83 9.47 -0.05 -11.20
CA LEU A 83 9.01 1.33 -11.12
C LEU A 83 7.82 1.41 -10.17
N PHE A 84 7.86 2.36 -9.24
CA PHE A 84 6.77 2.62 -8.29
C PHE A 84 6.04 3.90 -8.66
N PHE A 85 4.70 3.80 -8.74
CA PHE A 85 3.78 4.93 -8.83
C PHE A 85 2.94 5.01 -7.55
N ALA A 86 2.11 6.04 -7.44
CA ALA A 86 1.25 6.24 -6.27
C ALA A 86 0.28 5.07 -6.04
N ASP A 87 -0.23 4.50 -7.13
CA ASP A 87 -1.26 3.45 -7.07
C ASP A 87 -0.80 2.13 -7.74
N ASP A 88 0.28 2.17 -8.52
CA ASP A 88 0.70 1.05 -9.37
C ASP A 88 2.18 0.69 -9.20
N ILE A 89 2.51 -0.57 -9.47
CA ILE A 89 3.88 -1.09 -9.49
C ILE A 89 4.12 -1.79 -10.83
N VAL A 90 5.20 -1.43 -11.51
CA VAL A 90 5.64 -2.11 -12.73
C VAL A 90 6.92 -2.88 -12.44
N LEU A 91 6.90 -4.19 -12.69
CA LEU A 91 8.05 -5.08 -12.46
C LEU A 91 8.63 -5.54 -13.80
N PHE A 92 9.95 -5.46 -13.93
CA PHE A 92 10.68 -5.90 -15.11
C PHE A 92 11.51 -7.13 -14.79
N CYS A 93 11.16 -8.27 -15.40
CA CYS A 93 11.89 -9.51 -15.25
C CYS A 93 12.17 -10.15 -16.62
N LYS A 94 13.21 -10.98 -16.69
CA LYS A 94 13.46 -11.82 -17.86
C LYS A 94 12.41 -12.94 -17.90
N ALA A 95 11.68 -13.03 -19.00
CA ALA A 95 10.81 -14.18 -19.26
C ALA A 95 11.64 -15.47 -19.42
N ASN A 96 11.16 -16.56 -18.83
CA ASN A 96 11.64 -17.89 -19.14
C ASN A 96 10.66 -18.54 -20.12
N GLU A 97 11.18 -19.13 -21.20
CA GLU A 97 10.41 -20.05 -22.02
C GLU A 97 10.09 -21.30 -21.18
N LYS A 98 8.84 -21.76 -21.27
CA LYS A 98 8.39 -22.99 -20.63
C LYS A 98 8.78 -24.20 -21.45
#